data_AF-A0AAN6S2T0-F1
#
_entry.id   AF-A0AAN6S2T0-F1
#
_cell.length_a   1.000
_cell.length_b   1.000
_cell.length_c   1.000
_cell.angle_alpha   90.00
_cell.angle_beta   90.00
_cell.angle_gamma   90.00
#
_symmetry.space_group_name_H-M   'P 1'
#
loop_
_entity.id
_entity.type
_entity.pdbx_description
1 polymer ?
#
loop_
_entity_poly.entity_id
_entity_poly.type
_entity_poly.pdbx_seq_one_letter_code
_entity_poly.pdbx_strand_id
1 'polypeptide(L)'
;MASSKNSYDPKTTDPPLLERSSEIKSYTTTRATYPGLRVFFRRHQQADRLPKSPAPIPLLVFIHGLGGSVAQFHPLLTSLTPIASCLAVDLPGCG
;
A
#
# COMPACT_ATOMS: atom_id res chain seq x y z
N MET A 1 17.80 -5.72 27.83
CA MET A 1 17.76 -6.83 26.85
C MET A 1 17.89 -6.24 25.47
N ALA A 2 18.94 -6.57 24.72
CA ALA A 2 19.14 -6.06 23.37
C ALA A 2 18.05 -6.65 22.45
N SER A 3 17.24 -5.79 21.84
CA SER A 3 16.25 -6.18 20.84
C SER A 3 16.99 -6.84 19.68
N SER A 4 16.77 -8.14 19.47
CA SER A 4 17.17 -8.83 18.24
C SER A 4 16.68 -8.01 17.05
N LYS A 5 17.60 -7.59 16.16
CA LYS A 5 17.23 -6.97 14.88
C LYS A 5 16.36 -7.97 14.14
N ASN A 6 15.06 -7.71 14.08
CA ASN A 6 14.14 -8.54 13.33
C ASN A 6 14.46 -8.30 11.86
N SER A 7 14.97 -9.31 11.15
CA SER A 7 15.37 -9.20 9.74
C SER A 7 14.21 -8.91 8.79
N TYR A 8 12.99 -8.90 9.32
CA TYR A 8 11.75 -8.63 8.63
C TYR A 8 11.07 -7.34 9.12
N ASP A 9 11.77 -6.50 9.91
CA ASP A 9 11.22 -5.21 10.33
C ASP A 9 11.01 -4.31 9.11
N PRO A 10 9.76 -3.94 8.77
CA PRO A 10 9.47 -3.09 7.62
C PRO A 10 10.25 -1.78 7.63
N LYS A 11 10.58 -1.22 8.80
CA LYS A 11 11.41 -0.01 8.90
C LYS A 11 12.84 -0.17 8.38
N THR A 12 13.28 -1.41 8.22
CA THR A 12 14.63 -1.75 7.76
C THR A 12 14.63 -2.36 6.36
N THR A 13 13.53 -2.99 5.96
CA THR A 13 13.41 -3.73 4.70
C THR A 13 12.54 -3.04 3.65
N ASP A 14 11.63 -2.15 4.06
CA ASP A 14 10.73 -1.50 3.11
C ASP A 14 11.53 -0.58 2.17
N PRO A 15 11.24 -0.65 0.87
CA PRO A 15 11.80 0.30 -0.07
C PRO A 15 11.19 1.69 0.14
N PRO A 16 11.95 2.77 -0.14
CA PRO A 16 11.52 4.14 0.17
C PRO A 16 10.19 4.58 -0.46
N LEU A 17 9.76 3.93 -1.55
CA LEU A 17 8.46 4.19 -2.15
C LEU A 17 7.30 3.84 -1.20
N LEU A 18 7.40 2.72 -0.49
CA LEU A 18 6.37 2.26 0.43
C LEU A 18 6.31 3.17 1.64
N GLU A 19 7.44 3.51 2.23
CA GLU A 19 7.50 4.43 3.38
C GLU A 19 6.84 5.78 3.05
N ARG A 20 7.14 6.37 1.89
CA ARG A 20 6.63 7.70 1.52
C ARG A 20 5.15 7.73 1.15
N SER A 21 4.58 6.60 0.74
CA SER A 21 3.22 6.56 0.20
C SER A 21 2.30 5.67 1.03
N SER A 22 2.74 5.24 2.22
CA SER A 22 1.94 4.43 3.13
C SER A 22 1.58 5.21 4.39
N GLU A 23 0.37 4.99 4.87
CA GLU A 23 -0.12 5.50 6.13
C GLU A 23 -0.64 4.34 6.98
N ILE A 24 -0.43 4.40 8.28
CA ILE A 24 -1.06 3.46 9.22
C ILE A 24 -2.42 4.02 9.62
N LYS A 25 -3.50 3.29 9.33
CA LYS A 25 -4.88 3.72 9.57
C LYS A 25 -5.66 2.69 10.38
N SER A 26 -6.65 3.19 11.11
CA SER A 26 -7.60 2.35 11.84
C SER A 26 -8.96 2.41 11.17
N TYR A 27 -9.59 1.25 10.99
CA TYR A 27 -10.91 1.15 10.36
C TYR A 27 -11.87 0.40 11.27
N THR A 28 -13.09 0.89 11.42
CA THR A 28 -14.14 0.19 12.16
C THR A 28 -15.22 -0.25 11.18
N THR A 29 -15.57 -1.53 11.25
CA THR A 29 -16.68 -2.13 10.51
C THR A 29 -17.79 -2.52 11.48
N THR A 30 -18.92 -3.01 10.97
CA THR A 30 -20.01 -3.53 11.81
C THR A 30 -19.62 -4.75 12.64
N ARG A 31 -18.51 -5.42 12.31
CA ARG A 31 -18.07 -6.67 12.97
C ARG A 31 -16.89 -6.48 13.91
N ALA A 32 -15.96 -5.59 13.56
CA ALA A 32 -14.71 -5.41 14.29
C ALA A 32 -14.04 -4.07 13.97
N THR A 33 -13.17 -3.64 14.87
CA THR A 33 -12.19 -2.57 14.66
C THR A 33 -10.85 -3.19 14.28
N TYR A 34 -10.27 -2.70 13.20
CA TYR A 34 -8.96 -3.08 12.69
C TYR A 34 -8.00 -1.90 12.91
N PRO A 35 -7.31 -1.86 14.06
CA PRO A 35 -6.28 -0.86 14.28
C PRO A 35 -5.04 -1.18 13.45
N GLY A 36 -4.33 -0.15 13.01
CA GLY A 36 -2.96 -0.31 12.54
C GLY A 36 -2.78 -0.93 11.15
N LEU A 37 -3.76 -0.82 10.24
CA LEU A 37 -3.60 -1.30 8.87
C LEU A 37 -2.68 -0.36 8.09
N ARG A 38 -1.62 -0.90 7.48
CA ARG A 38 -0.82 -0.14 6.51
C ARG A 38 -1.59 -0.01 5.21
N VAL A 39 -1.76 1.23 4.76
CA VAL A 39 -2.45 1.59 3.52
C VAL A 39 -1.48 2.35 2.64
N PHE A 40 -1.01 1.71 1.58
CA PHE A 40 -0.29 2.37 0.51
C PHE A 40 -1.27 3.02 -0.46
N PHE A 41 -1.14 4.32 -0.69
CA PHE A 41 -1.88 4.99 -1.75
C PHE A 41 -1.00 6.00 -2.47
N ARG A 42 -0.92 5.86 -3.79
CA ARG A 42 -0.26 6.83 -4.66
C ARG A 42 -1.18 7.22 -5.81
N ARG A 43 -1.72 8.43 -5.72
CA ARG A 43 -2.47 9.05 -6.80
C ARG A 43 -1.54 9.35 -7.99
N HIS A 44 -2.03 9.11 -9.20
CA HIS A 44 -1.31 9.47 -10.41
C HIS A 44 -1.03 10.99 -10.46
N GLN A 45 0.23 11.38 -10.74
CA GLN A 45 0.68 12.78 -10.62
C GLN A 45 -0.03 13.74 -11.56
N GLN A 46 -0.49 13.27 -12.72
CA GLN A 46 -1.20 14.07 -13.70
C GLN A 46 -2.69 13.72 -13.77
N ALA A 47 -3.26 13.10 -12.73
CA ALA A 47 -4.66 12.66 -12.73
C ALA A 47 -5.66 13.76 -13.13
N ASP A 48 -5.40 15.02 -12.74
CA ASP A 48 -6.26 16.17 -13.08
C ASP A 48 -6.09 16.68 -14.52
N ARG A 49 -5.00 16.30 -15.19
CA ARG A 49 -4.70 16.71 -16.58
C ARG A 49 -5.13 15.67 -17.61
N LEU A 50 -5.47 14.46 -17.18
CA LEU A 50 -5.89 13.39 -18.08
C LEU A 50 -7.39 13.48 -18.39
N PRO A 51 -7.82 13.01 -19.58
CA PRO A 51 -9.23 12.95 -19.93
C PRO A 51 -10.02 12.11 -18.91
N LYS A 52 -11.21 12.59 -18.56
CA LYS A 52 -12.18 11.85 -17.73
C LYS A 52 -13.28 11.18 -18.56
N SER A 53 -13.32 11.43 -19.86
CA SER A 53 -14.25 10.87 -20.82
C SER A 53 -13.48 10.03 -21.85
N PRO A 54 -13.93 8.80 -22.16
CA PRO A 54 -15.14 8.14 -21.66
C PRO A 54 -15.01 7.64 -20.21
N ALA A 55 -13.80 7.55 -19.67
CA ALA A 55 -13.54 7.16 -18.28
C ALA A 55 -12.26 7.82 -17.74
N PRO A 56 -12.15 8.03 -16.42
CA PRO A 56 -10.92 8.48 -15.78
C PRO A 56 -9.83 7.40 -15.80
N ILE A 57 -8.60 7.80 -15.45
CA ILE A 57 -7.49 6.88 -15.21
C ILE A 57 -7.88 5.80 -14.16
N PRO A 58 -7.51 4.53 -14.35
CA PRO A 58 -7.88 3.47 -13.43
C PRO A 58 -7.21 3.60 -12.05
N LEU A 59 -7.88 3.03 -11.06
CA LEU A 59 -7.30 2.68 -9.77
C LEU A 59 -6.95 1.19 -9.79
N LEU A 60 -5.66 0.88 -9.62
CA LEU A 60 -5.19 -0.49 -9.45
C LEU A 60 -5.15 -0.83 -7.96
N VAL A 61 -5.86 -1.89 -7.57
CA VAL A 61 -5.95 -2.34 -6.18
C VAL A 61 -5.18 -3.65 -6.02
N PHE A 62 -4.17 -3.64 -5.16
CA PHE A 62 -3.31 -4.79 -4.88
C PHE A 62 -3.69 -5.41 -3.55
N ILE A 63 -4.13 -6.67 -3.60
CA ILE A 63 -4.53 -7.46 -2.43
C ILE A 63 -3.62 -8.68 -2.37
N HIS A 64 -2.86 -8.81 -1.29
CA HIS A 64 -1.96 -9.94 -1.10
C HIS A 64 -2.73 -11.19 -0.62
N GLY A 65 -2.09 -12.36 -0.77
CA GLY A 65 -2.60 -13.63 -0.25
C GLY A 65 -2.23 -13.89 1.22
N LEU A 66 -2.48 -15.10 1.71
CA LEU A 66 -2.13 -15.49 3.09
C LEU A 66 -0.63 -15.30 3.37
N GLY A 67 -0.31 -14.67 4.52
CA GLY A 67 1.08 -14.39 4.92
C GLY A 67 1.78 -13.34 4.06
N GLY A 68 1.03 -12.64 3.20
CA GLY A 68 1.55 -11.61 2.32
C GLY A 68 1.64 -10.23 2.98
N SER A 69 2.11 -9.28 2.19
CA SER A 69 2.32 -7.89 2.60
C SER A 69 2.39 -7.00 1.36
N VAL A 70 2.05 -5.72 1.49
CA VAL A 70 2.22 -4.71 0.42
C VAL A 70 3.65 -4.70 -0.13
N ALA A 71 4.64 -5.04 0.71
CA ALA A 71 6.04 -5.13 0.31
C ALA A 71 6.28 -6.06 -0.90
N GLN A 72 5.49 -7.14 -1.02
CA GLN A 72 5.58 -8.09 -2.13
C GLN A 72 5.27 -7.45 -3.49
N PHE A 73 4.49 -6.37 -3.51
CA PHE A 73 4.12 -5.66 -4.73
C PHE A 73 5.10 -4.56 -5.11
N HIS A 74 6.21 -4.35 -4.39
CA HIS A 74 7.11 -3.22 -4.66
C HIS A 74 7.55 -3.08 -6.13
N PRO A 75 7.98 -4.15 -6.83
CA PRO A 75 8.34 -4.04 -8.25
C PRO A 75 7.16 -3.56 -9.11
N LEU A 76 5.96 -4.11 -8.87
CA LEU A 76 4.74 -3.74 -9.59
C LEU A 76 4.31 -2.30 -9.29
N LEU A 77 4.32 -1.89 -8.02
CA LEU A 77 3.99 -0.52 -7.61
C LEU A 77 4.96 0.49 -8.21
N THR A 78 6.25 0.14 -8.29
CA THR A 78 7.26 1.00 -8.93
C THR A 78 6.97 1.20 -10.41
N SER A 79 6.60 0.14 -11.13
CA SER A 79 6.30 0.21 -12.57
C SER A 79 4.93 0.82 -12.90
N LEU A 80 3.92 0.65 -12.04
CA LEU A 80 2.53 0.99 -12.35
C LEU A 80 2.08 2.36 -11.80
N THR A 81 2.68 2.84 -10.71
CA THR A 81 2.36 4.17 -10.17
C THR A 81 2.62 5.36 -11.12
N PRO A 82 3.52 5.28 -12.11
CA PRO A 82 3.63 6.31 -13.15
C PRO A 82 2.47 6.36 -14.14
N ILE A 83 1.65 5.31 -14.27
CA ILE A 83 0.61 5.20 -15.31
C ILE A 83 -0.80 4.97 -14.77
N ALA A 84 -0.94 4.76 -13.46
CA ALA A 84 -2.23 4.58 -12.79
C ALA A 84 -2.16 5.06 -11.34
N SER A 85 -3.32 5.34 -10.74
CA SER A 85 -3.39 5.45 -9.29
C SER A 85 -3.32 4.04 -8.70
N CYS A 86 -2.54 3.84 -7.64
CA CYS A 86 -2.36 2.52 -7.03
C CYS A 86 -2.73 2.56 -5.55
N LEU A 87 -3.45 1.53 -5.10
CA LEU A 87 -3.84 1.28 -3.71
C LEU A 87 -3.40 -0.13 -3.32
N ALA A 88 -2.73 -0.28 -2.19
CA ALA A 88 -2.42 -1.59 -1.60
C ALA A 88 -2.62 -1.53 -0.09
N VAL A 89 -3.03 -2.64 0.51
CA VAL A 89 -3.29 -2.72 1.96
C VAL A 89 -2.66 -3.97 2.53
N ASP A 90 -2.09 -3.85 3.73
CA ASP A 90 -1.84 -5.03 4.55
C ASP A 90 -3.15 -5.43 5.21
N LEU A 91 -3.56 -6.68 4.98
CA LEU A 91 -4.73 -7.26 5.63
C LEU A 91 -4.49 -7.39 7.14
N PRO A 92 -5.55 -7.42 7.98
CA PRO A 92 -5.42 -7.51 9.42
C PRO A 92 -4.48 -8.64 9.87
N GLY A 93 -3.49 -8.31 10.71
CA GLY A 93 -2.49 -9.27 11.22
C GLY A 93 -1.36 -9.60 10.24
N CYS A 94 -1.32 -8.96 9.07
CA CYS A 94 -0.22 -9.04 8.11
C CYS A 94 0.58 -7.72 8.09
N GLY A 95 1.71 -7.73 7.38
CA GLY A 95 2.62 -6.58 7.32
C GLY A 95 3.72 -6.67 8.37
#